data_AF-A0A1E5VTC4-F1
#
_entry.id   AF-A0A1E5VTC4-F1
#
_cell.length_a   1.000
_cell.length_b   1.000
_cell.length_c   1.000
_cell.angle_alpha   90.00
_cell.angle_beta   90.00
_cell.angle_gamma   90.00
#
_symmetry.space_group_name_H-M   'P 1'
#
loop_
_entity.id
_entity.type
_entity.pdbx_description
1 polymer ?
#
loop_
_entity_poly.entity_id
_entity_poly.type
_entity_poly.pdbx_seq_one_letter_code
_entity_poly.pdbx_strand_id
1 'polypeptide(L)' 'LTDWWLRSRKLVAKPRRKAFDSFCLLITRHLWLERNSRVFRGASRLPGSLVNVISEQAVLWSRAGLLDRSRLFGE' A
#
# COMPACT_ATOMS: atom_id res chain seq x y z
N LEU A 1 7.60 12.27 -1.50
CA LEU A 1 6.48 11.30 -1.37
C LEU A 1 5.21 11.98 -0.85
N THR A 2 5.32 12.76 0.24
CA THR A 2 4.20 13.47 0.88
C THR A 2 3.44 14.39 -0.09
N ASP A 3 4.13 15.22 -0.86
CA ASP A 3 3.46 16.14 -1.81
C ASP A 3 2.71 15.42 -2.93
N TRP A 4 3.22 14.28 -3.37
CA TRP A 4 2.53 13.44 -4.34
C TRP A 4 1.27 12.85 -3.72
N TRP A 5 1.37 12.28 -2.51
CA TRP A 5 0.22 11.70 -1.82
C TRP A 5 -0.87 12.75 -1.60
N LEU A 6 -0.55 13.93 -1.06
CA LEU A 6 -1.52 15.00 -0.84
C LEU A 6 -2.19 15.47 -2.13
N ARG A 7 -1.45 15.57 -3.24
CA ARG A 7 -2.02 15.90 -4.55
C ARG A 7 -2.93 14.81 -5.08
N SER A 8 -2.50 13.55 -5.08
CA SER A 8 -3.32 12.41 -5.51
C SER A 8 -4.59 12.26 -4.68
N ARG A 9 -4.49 12.46 -3.36
CA ARG A 9 -5.63 12.40 -2.44
C ARG A 9 -6.72 13.42 -2.77
N LYS A 10 -6.36 14.60 -3.30
CA LYS A 10 -7.33 15.61 -3.74
C LYS A 10 -8.17 15.13 -4.93
N LEU A 11 -7.59 14.29 -5.79
CA LEU A 11 -8.27 13.69 -6.95
C LEU A 11 -9.20 12.53 -6.56
N VAL A 12 -9.05 11.98 -5.34
CA VAL A 12 -9.90 10.90 -4.84
C VAL A 12 -11.18 11.47 -4.20
N ALA A 13 -12.32 10.92 -4.59
CA ALA A 13 -13.63 11.24 -4.00
C ALA A 13 -13.61 11.06 -2.48
N LYS A 14 -14.21 11.99 -1.74
CA LYS A 14 -14.16 12.02 -0.26
C LYS A 14 -14.45 10.65 0.40
N PRO A 15 -15.47 9.87 -0.01
CA PRO A 15 -15.77 8.58 0.63
C PRO A 15 -14.67 7.52 0.47
N ARG A 16 -13.83 7.63 -0.57
CA ARG A 16 -12.79 6.66 -0.93
C ARG A 16 -11.41 7.03 -0.37
N ARG A 17 -11.24 8.25 0.15
CA ARG A 17 -9.94 8.75 0.64
C ARG A 17 -9.35 7.89 1.76
N LYS A 18 -10.17 7.39 2.69
CA LYS A 18 -9.69 6.52 3.77
C LYS A 18 -9.09 5.22 3.22
N ALA A 19 -9.78 4.57 2.27
CA ALA A 19 -9.29 3.35 1.65
C ALA A 19 -7.99 3.62 0.86
N PHE A 20 -7.95 4.70 0.10
CA PHE A 20 -6.77 5.15 -0.62
C PHE A 20 -5.58 5.40 0.31
N ASP A 21 -5.78 6.16 1.39
CA ASP A 21 -4.74 6.47 2.38
C ASP A 21 -4.20 5.19 3.03
N SER A 22 -5.09 4.25 3.41
CA SER A 22 -4.69 2.95 3.96
C SER A 22 -3.87 2.13 2.97
N PHE A 23 -4.23 2.14 1.69
CA PHE A 23 -3.50 1.43 0.65
C PHE A 23 -2.11 2.05 0.40
N CYS A 24 -2.02 3.38 0.35
CA CYS A 24 -0.75 4.09 0.26
C CYS A 24 0.17 3.79 1.46
N LEU A 25 -0.38 3.71 2.67
CA LEU A 25 0.36 3.30 3.87
C LEU A 25 0.89 1.87 3.75
N LEU A 26 0.06 0.92 3.29
CA LEU A 26 0.47 -0.47 3.07
C LEU A 26 1.65 -0.55 2.08
N ILE A 27 1.54 0.09 0.92
CA ILE A 27 2.60 0.12 -0.08
C ILE A 27 3.88 0.72 0.50
N THR A 28 3.77 1.89 1.13
CA THR A 28 4.92 2.61 1.70
C THR A 28 5.63 1.76 2.76
N ARG A 29 4.86 1.06 3.62
CA ARG A 29 5.39 0.12 4.61
C ARG A 29 6.19 -1.01 3.97
N HIS A 30 5.67 -1.64 2.92
CA HIS A 30 6.37 -2.76 2.26
C HIS A 30 7.60 -2.33 1.48
N LEU A 31 7.57 -1.15 0.84
CA LEU A 31 8.76 -0.56 0.21
C LEU A 31 9.85 -0.24 1.25
N TRP A 32 9.45 0.29 2.40
CA TRP A 32 10.38 0.55 3.50
C TRP A 32 11.00 -0.74 4.06
N LEU A 33 10.17 -1.78 4.28
CA LEU A 33 10.66 -3.10 4.73
C LEU A 33 11.63 -3.74 3.72
N GLU A 34 11.33 -3.66 2.43
CA GLU A 34 12.22 -4.15 1.38
C GLU A 34 13.57 -3.40 1.39
N ARG A 35 13.53 -2.07 1.46
CA ARG A 35 14.76 -1.25 1.54
C ARG A 35 15.59 -1.61 2.77
N ASN A 36 14.95 -1.80 3.92
CA ASN A 36 15.62 -2.22 5.15
C ASN A 36 16.24 -3.62 5.03
N SER A 37 15.54 -4.55 4.38
CA SER A 37 16.09 -5.89 4.11
C SER A 37 17.37 -5.80 3.27
N ARG A 38 17.37 -4.94 2.23
CA ARG A 38 18.54 -4.74 1.38
C ARG A 38 19.73 -4.17 2.16
N VAL A 39 19.48 -3.14 2.98
CA VAL A 39 20.54 -2.43 3.71
C VAL A 39 21.06 -3.24 4.89
N PHE A 40 20.16 -3.79 5.72
CA PHE A 40 20.54 -4.38 7.01
C PHE A 40 20.71 -5.90 6.97
N ARG A 41 20.19 -6.58 5.94
CA ARG A 41 20.25 -8.05 5.84
C ARG A 41 20.93 -8.53 4.57
N GLY A 42 21.35 -7.63 3.67
CA GLY A 42 21.91 -8.00 2.37
C GLY A 42 20.95 -8.76 1.47
N ALA A 43 19.65 -8.77 1.79
CA ALA A 43 18.64 -9.57 1.10
C ALA A 43 17.71 -8.67 0.28
N SER A 44 17.56 -8.98 -1.01
CA SER A 44 16.74 -8.25 -1.96
C SER A 44 15.73 -9.16 -2.62
N ARG A 45 14.49 -8.68 -2.77
CA ARG A 45 13.46 -9.35 -3.57
C ARG A 45 13.41 -8.79 -4.98
N LEU A 46 12.98 -9.64 -5.90
CA LEU A 46 12.57 -9.21 -7.23
C LEU A 46 11.32 -8.31 -7.13
N PRO A 47 11.18 -7.27 -7.97
CA PRO A 47 10.02 -6.38 -7.93
C PRO A 47 8.68 -7.12 -8.00
N GLY A 48 8.55 -8.14 -8.88
CA GLY A 48 7.33 -8.93 -8.99
C GLY A 48 6.97 -9.69 -7.72
N SER A 49 7.97 -10.23 -7.00
CA SER A 49 7.75 -10.88 -5.71
C SER A 49 7.24 -9.89 -4.66
N LEU A 50 7.75 -8.66 -4.65
CA LEU A 50 7.26 -7.61 -3.74
C LEU A 50 5.81 -7.21 -4.05
N VAL A 51 5.43 -7.13 -5.33
CA VAL A 51 4.04 -6.86 -5.75
C VAL A 51 3.10 -7.96 -5.28
N ASN A 52 3.51 -9.22 -5.37
CA ASN A 52 2.71 -10.35 -4.87
C ASN A 52 2.50 -10.23 -3.35
N VAL A 53 3.56 -9.95 -2.59
CA VAL A 53 3.46 -9.74 -1.13
C VAL A 53 2.52 -8.58 -0.79
N ILE A 54 2.61 -7.45 -1.50
CA ILE A 54 1.71 -6.31 -1.27
C ILE A 54 0.26 -6.68 -1.58
N SER A 55 0.02 -7.44 -2.64
CA SER A 55 -1.32 -7.90 -3.03
C SER A 55 -1.94 -8.83 -1.98
N GLU A 56 -1.16 -9.80 -1.49
CA GLU A 56 -1.58 -10.69 -0.39
C GLU A 56 -1.89 -9.90 0.88
N GLN A 57 -1.05 -8.93 1.22
CA GLN A 57 -1.25 -8.09 2.39
C GLN A 57 -2.47 -7.17 2.25
N ALA A 58 -2.78 -6.69 1.05
CA ALA A 58 -4.01 -5.93 0.79
C ALA A 58 -5.25 -6.79 1.05
N VAL A 59 -5.24 -8.07 0.65
CA VAL A 59 -6.32 -9.03 0.96
C VAL A 59 -6.44 -9.24 2.46
N LEU A 60 -5.33 -9.45 3.18
CA LEU A 60 -5.34 -9.63 4.63
C LEU A 60 -5.83 -8.38 5.37
N TRP A 61 -5.38 -7.19 4.97
CA TRP A 61 -5.83 -5.93 5.55
C TRP A 61 -7.32 -5.70 5.30
N SER A 62 -7.83 -6.14 4.16
CA SER A 62 -9.26 -6.08 3.89
C SER A 62 -10.07 -6.99 4.80
N ARG A 63 -9.62 -8.25 4.97
CA ARG A 63 -10.23 -9.19 5.93
C ARG A 63 -10.17 -8.69 7.38
N ALA A 64 -9.13 -7.96 7.74
CA ALA A 64 -8.96 -7.35 9.05
C ALA A 64 -9.72 -6.01 9.23
N GLY A 65 -10.44 -5.52 8.22
CA GLY A 65 -11.16 -4.24 8.27
C GLY A 65 -10.27 -2.99 8.20
N LEU A 66 -8.99 -3.15 7.91
CA LEU A 66 -8.03 -2.05 7.76
C LEU A 66 -8.10 -1.41 6.38
N LEU A 67 -8.41 -2.21 5.34
CA LEU A 67 -8.55 -1.75 3.96
C LEU A 67 -9.95 -2.04 3.41
N ASP A 68 -10.72 -0.99 3.16
CA ASP A 68 -12.02 -1.13 2.48
C ASP A 68 -11.80 -1.31 0.96
N ARG A 69 -11.81 -2.58 0.51
CA ARG A 69 -11.51 -2.96 -0.87
C ARG A 69 -12.59 -2.50 -1.86
N SER A 70 -13.87 -2.55 -1.49
CA SER A 70 -14.97 -2.06 -2.35
C SER A 70 -14.87 -0.55 -2.54
N ARG A 71 -14.55 0.22 -1.49
CA ARG A 71 -14.27 1.65 -1.64
C ARG A 71 -12.99 1.93 -2.42
N LEU A 72 -12.01 1.02 -2.42
CA LEU A 72 -10.77 1.22 -3.16
C LEU A 72 -10.96 1.01 -4.67
N PHE A 73 -11.65 -0.06 -5.09
CA PHE A 73 -11.75 -0.43 -6.51
C PHE A 73 -13.12 -0.13 -7.14
N GLY A 74 -14.16 0.12 -6.35
CA GLY A 74 -15.51 0.39 -6.84
C GLY A 74 -16.27 -0.85 -7.31
N GLU A 75 -15.87 -2.03 -6.84
CA GLU A 75 -16.65 -3.27 -6.96
C GLU A 75 -17.72 -3.37 -5.87
#